data_AF-A0A5A9ZEV0-F1
#
_entry.id   AF-A0A5A9ZEV0-F1
#
_cell.length_a   1.000
_cell.length_b   1.000
_cell.length_c   1.000
_cell.angle_alpha   90.00
_cell.angle_beta   90.00
_cell.angle_gamma   90.00
#
_symmetry.space_group_name_H-M   'P 1'
#
loop_
_entity.id
_entity.type
_entity.pdbx_description
1 polymer ?
#
loop_
_entity_poly.entity_id
_entity_poly.type
_entity_poly.pdbx_seq_one_letter_code
_entity_poly.pdbx_strand_id
1 'polypeptide(L)' 'MTKNEALKVANGSVNELARMLGIKHPAISQWDDEKIPELREYQIKEIIDKREAEQQPEEA' A
#
# COMPACT_ATOMS: atom_id res chain seq x y z
N MET A 1 -5.57 -2.52 -8.74
CA MET A 1 -5.70 -1.92 -7.40
C MET A 1 -6.16 -0.48 -7.57
N THR A 2 -7.29 -0.15 -6.98
CA THR A 2 -7.83 1.21 -6.85
C THR A 2 -7.09 1.96 -5.75
N LYS A 3 -7.17 3.30 -5.78
CA LYS A 3 -6.58 4.13 -4.72
C LYS A 3 -7.21 3.86 -3.35
N ASN A 4 -8.52 3.58 -3.31
CA ASN A 4 -9.20 3.23 -2.07
C ASN A 4 -8.70 1.90 -1.50
N GLU A 5 -8.45 0.90 -2.33
CA GLU A 5 -7.84 -0.36 -1.87
C GLU A 5 -6.43 -0.13 -1.31
N ALA A 6 -5.62 0.68 -1.99
CA ALA A 6 -4.29 1.06 -1.50
C ALA A 6 -4.36 1.76 -0.13
N LEU A 7 -5.33 2.66 0.06
CA LEU A 7 -5.53 3.35 1.34
C LEU A 7 -5.94 2.38 2.45
N LYS A 8 -6.75 1.36 2.19
CA LYS A 8 -7.14 0.36 3.20
C LYS A 8 -5.92 -0.35 3.82
N VAL A 9 -4.86 -0.57 3.03
CA VAL A 9 -3.59 -1.18 3.52
C VAL A 9 -2.88 -0.27 4.53
N ALA A 10 -3.15 1.04 4.45
CA ALA A 10 -2.61 2.09 5.31
C ALA A 10 -3.70 2.71 6.19
N ASN A 11 -4.62 1.90 6.73
CA ASN A 11 -5.71 2.31 7.63
C ASN A 11 -6.59 3.47 7.11
N GLY A 12 -6.72 3.61 5.80
CA GLY A 12 -7.45 4.71 5.16
C GLY A 12 -6.68 6.04 5.10
N SER A 13 -5.41 6.07 5.52
CA SER A 13 -4.62 7.30 5.64
C SER A 13 -3.64 7.47 4.48
N VAL A 14 -3.79 8.60 3.77
CA VAL A 14 -2.86 9.00 2.69
C VAL A 14 -1.45 9.26 3.26
N ASN A 15 -1.36 9.82 4.47
CA ASN A 15 -0.08 10.08 5.14
C ASN A 15 0.66 8.79 5.47
N GLU A 16 -0.06 7.77 5.95
CA GLU A 16 0.54 6.48 6.25
C GLU A 16 0.96 5.76 4.97
N LEU A 17 0.14 5.81 3.92
CA LEU A 17 0.47 5.23 2.62
C LEU A 17 1.72 5.89 2.01
N ALA A 18 1.83 7.22 2.11
CA ALA A 18 3.00 7.98 1.66
C ALA A 18 4.27 7.54 2.41
N ARG A 19 4.17 7.42 3.73
CA ARG A 19 5.27 6.96 4.58
C ARG A 19 5.68 5.52 4.24
N MET A 20 4.73 4.60 4.06
CA MET A 20 4.99 3.21 3.70
C MET A 20 5.71 3.08 2.36
N LEU A 21 5.35 3.92 1.40
CA LEU A 21 5.91 3.89 0.03
C LEU A 21 7.14 4.80 -0.15
N GLY A 22 7.56 5.52 0.89
CA GLY A 22 8.69 6.44 0.83
C GLY A 22 8.48 7.62 -0.11
N ILE A 23 7.23 8.07 -0.29
CA ILE A 23 6.87 9.19 -1.18
C ILE A 23 6.20 10.33 -0.43
N LYS A 24 6.01 11.44 -1.13
CA LYS A 24 5.30 12.59 -0.60
C LYS A 24 3.79 12.43 -0.83
N HIS A 25 3.00 12.91 0.13
CA HIS A 25 1.53 12.94 0.07
C HIS A 25 0.96 13.46 -1.27
N PRO A 26 1.46 14.55 -1.89
CA PRO A 26 0.94 15.05 -3.17
C PRO A 26 1.04 14.03 -4.32
N ALA A 27 2.01 13.11 -4.27
CA ALA A 27 2.15 12.07 -5.28
C ALA A 27 0.97 11.09 -5.26
N ILE A 28 0.41 10.81 -4.08
CA ILE A 28 -0.76 9.92 -3.93
C ILE A 28 -2.03 10.66 -4.35
N SER A 29 -2.13 11.95 -4.06
CA SER A 29 -3.27 12.76 -4.50
C SER A 29 -3.42 12.79 -6.02
N GLN A 30 -2.32 12.64 -6.77
CA GLN A 30 -2.29 12.58 -8.24
C GLN A 30 -2.62 11.20 -8.80
N TRP A 31 -2.77 10.17 -7.97
CA TRP A 31 -3.17 8.86 -8.48
C TRP A 31 -4.62 8.88 -8.94
N ASP A 32 -4.84 8.21 -10.06
CA ASP A 32 -6.16 7.86 -10.55
C ASP A 32 -6.90 6.99 -9.51
N ASP A 33 -8.18 7.29 -9.32
CA ASP A 33 -8.99 6.63 -8.29
C ASP A 33 -9.35 5.19 -8.70
N GLU A 34 -9.46 4.91 -10.01
CA GLU A 34 -9.80 3.60 -10.57
C GLU A 34 -8.57 2.69 -10.70
N LYS A 35 -7.41 3.23 -11.09
CA LYS A 35 -6.17 2.45 -11.21
C LYS A 35 -4.92 3.23 -10.80
N ILE A 36 -4.30 2.81 -9.70
CA ILE A 36 -3.01 3.37 -9.28
C ILE A 36 -1.87 2.95 -10.24
N PRO A 37 -0.73 3.66 -10.26
CA PRO A 37 0.42 3.27 -11.09
C PRO A 37 0.88 1.84 -10.80
N GLU A 38 1.19 1.07 -11.85
CA GLU A 38 1.48 -0.37 -11.75
C GLU A 38 2.64 -0.70 -10.81
N LEU A 39 3.68 0.14 -10.82
CA LEU A 39 4.80 0.02 -9.88
C LEU A 39 4.35 0.16 -8.41
N ARG A 40 3.38 1.05 -8.13
CA ARG A 40 2.85 1.26 -6.77
C ARG A 40 1.97 0.10 -6.34
N GLU A 41 1.18 -0.43 -7.26
CA GLU A 41 0.43 -1.66 -7.02
C GLU A 41 1.36 -2.81 -6.64
N TYR A 42 2.46 -3.01 -7.38
CA TYR A 42 3.44 -4.03 -7.05
C TYR A 42 4.06 -3.83 -5.66
N GLN A 43 4.50 -2.60 -5.34
CA GLN A 43 5.07 -2.29 -4.02
C GLN A 43 4.09 -2.55 -2.87
N ILE A 44 2.81 -2.17 -3.04
CA ILE A 44 1.79 -2.39 -2.02
C ILE A 44 1.53 -3.88 -1.84
N LYS A 45 1.46 -4.64 -2.94
CA LYS A 45 1.32 -6.11 -2.89
C LYS A 45 2.46 -6.75 -2.10
N GLU A 46 3.71 -6.38 -2.38
CA GLU A 46 4.84 -6.92 -1.61
C GLU A 46 4.79 -6.58 -0.12
N ILE A 47 4.24 -5.42 0.26
CA ILE A 47 4.05 -5.06 1.67
C ILE A 47 2.96 -5.91 2.31
N ILE A 48 1.86 -6.18 1.60
CA ILE A 48 0.79 -7.06 2.07
C ILE A 48 1.35 -8.47 2.27
N ASP A 49 2.01 -9.02 1.25
CA ASP A 49 2.60 -10.37 1.29
C ASP A 49 3.58 -10.52 2.46
N LYS A 50 4.43 -9.51 2.70
CA LYS A 50 5.35 -9.50 3.85
C LYS A 50 4.61 -9.49 5.19
N ARG A 51 3.57 -8.67 5.34
CA ARG A 51 2.76 -8.61 6.57
C ARG A 51 2.01 -9.90 6.83
N GLU A 52 1.56 -10.59 5.79
CA GLU A 52 0.91 -11.90 5.90
C GLU A 52 1.92 -12.98 6.30
N ALA A 53 3.14 -12.94 5.73
CA ALA A 53 4.22 -13.84 6.10
C ALA A 53 4.69 -13.63 7.56
N GLU A 54 4.79 -12.38 8.03
CA GLU A 54 5.17 -12.04 9.42
C GLU A 54 4.10 -12.42 10.46
N GLN A 55 2.85 -12.64 10.03
CA GLN A 55 1.73 -13.03 10.90
C GLN A 55 1.53 -14.54 11.02
N GLN A 56 2.35 -15.35 10.35
CA GLN A 56 2.42 -16.79 10.60
C GLN A 56 3.46 -17.03 11.70
N PRO A 57 3.06 -17.27 12.96
CA PRO A 57 3.99 -17.86 13.91
C PRO A 57 4.41 -19.21 13.32
N GLU A 58 5.72 -19.38 13.23
CA GLU A 58 6.41 -20.65 13.04
C GLU A 58 5.87 -21.66 14.08
N GLU A 59 4.83 -22.43 13.71
CA GLU A 59 4.50 -23.68 14.37
C GLU A 59 5.58 -24.69 13.95
N ALA A 60 6.63 -24.79 14.76
CA ALA A 60 7.64 -25.84 14.74
C ALA A 60 7.69 -26.58 16.08
#